data_AF-B3LWA6-F1
#
_entry.id   AF-B3LWA6-F1
#
_cell.length_a   1.000
_cell.length_b   1.000
_cell.length_c   1.000
_cell.angle_alpha   90.00
_cell.angle_beta   90.00
_cell.angle_gamma   90.00
#
_symmetry.space_group_name_H-M   'P 1'
#
loop_
_entity.id
_entity.type
_entity.pdbx_description
1 polymer ?
#
loop_
_entity_poly.entity_id
_entity_poly.type
_entity_poly.pdbx_seq_one_letter_code
_entity_poly.pdbx_strand_id
1 'polypeptide(L)'
;MELRKEVLVSFGLLLLVVECLALLNHEAESINNCVKNYGGLTPETSERLSRFKEWSEGYEEIPCFTQCYLNEMFEFYDIQTGFNRTGVIKAFGEPVYNACSPKLQLPWGSSSSSCTHAFVGFHCLTKMEGHPFMLIEGMTNLAPIAKEAMKDCLQAVDLQEWDRFQAFAGFPVSEPIPCFTRCFLDKLGLFDQKTRRWRVPAMQQRLGVPAEGSPYGQCHRHRGRNICQTYYKQFTCYAMAKKNENVS
;
A
#
# COMPACT_ATOMS: atom_id res chain seq x y z
N MET A 1 -25.78 -21.18 -24.34
CA MET A 1 -25.81 -20.28 -23.16
C MET A 1 -24.43 -19.69 -22.83
N GLU A 2 -23.39 -19.98 -23.62
CA GLU A 2 -22.04 -19.41 -23.48
C GLU A 2 -21.87 -18.02 -24.14
N LEU A 3 -22.52 -17.75 -25.29
CA LEU A 3 -22.44 -16.43 -25.95
C LEU A 3 -22.87 -15.25 -25.06
N ARG A 4 -23.77 -15.45 -24.10
CA ARG A 4 -24.20 -14.38 -23.18
C ARG A 4 -23.15 -14.05 -22.12
N LYS A 5 -22.30 -15.01 -21.73
CA LYS A 5 -21.25 -14.79 -20.73
C LYS A 5 -20.06 -14.04 -21.32
N GLU A 6 -19.66 -14.37 -22.55
CA GLU A 6 -18.56 -13.68 -23.22
C GLU A 6 -18.90 -12.22 -23.57
N VAL A 7 -20.15 -11.96 -23.97
CA VAL A 7 -20.63 -10.58 -24.23
C VAL A 7 -20.69 -9.75 -22.94
N LEU A 8 -21.12 -10.32 -21.81
CA LEU A 8 -21.18 -9.61 -20.52
C LEU A 8 -19.78 -9.30 -19.97
N VAL A 9 -18.81 -10.21 -20.12
CA VAL A 9 -17.42 -9.98 -19.71
C VAL A 9 -16.76 -8.93 -20.59
N SER A 10 -17.00 -8.97 -21.90
CA SER A 10 -16.49 -7.98 -22.86
C SER A 10 -17.06 -6.57 -22.60
N PHE A 11 -18.36 -6.47 -22.30
CA PHE A 11 -19.00 -5.19 -21.98
C PHE A 11 -18.55 -4.62 -20.62
N GLY A 12 -18.32 -5.48 -19.62
CA GLY A 12 -17.75 -5.07 -18.32
C GLY A 12 -16.31 -4.57 -18.42
N LEU A 13 -15.48 -5.22 -19.25
CA LEU A 13 -14.11 -4.75 -19.54
C LEU A 13 -14.11 -3.42 -20.29
N LEU A 14 -15.02 -3.23 -21.25
CA LEU A 14 -15.15 -1.98 -22.00
C LEU A 14 -15.54 -0.81 -21.08
N LEU A 15 -16.48 -1.03 -20.15
CA LEU A 15 -16.90 -0.01 -19.18
C LEU A 15 -15.77 0.39 -18.22
N LEU A 16 -15.02 -0.58 -17.69
CA LEU A 16 -13.86 -0.31 -16.85
C LEU A 16 -12.78 0.50 -17.60
N VAL A 17 -12.53 0.18 -18.88
CA VAL A 17 -11.57 0.94 -19.70
C VAL A 17 -12.06 2.38 -19.94
N VAL A 18 -13.36 2.57 -20.20
CA VAL A 18 -13.94 3.92 -20.42
C VAL A 18 -13.89 4.76 -19.14
N GLU A 19 -14.19 4.18 -17.98
CA GLU A 19 -14.09 4.86 -16.68
C GLU A 19 -12.65 5.26 -16.36
N CYS A 20 -11.67 4.36 -16.59
CA CYS A 20 -10.25 4.68 -16.43
C CYS A 20 -9.80 5.81 -17.36
N LEU A 21 -10.23 5.81 -18.63
CA LEU A 21 -9.91 6.86 -19.60
C LEU A 21 -10.56 8.21 -19.23
N ALA A 22 -11.81 8.18 -18.78
CA ALA A 22 -12.52 9.38 -18.34
C ALA A 22 -11.86 9.99 -17.09
N LEU A 23 -11.44 9.15 -16.14
CA LEU A 23 -10.71 9.58 -14.95
C LEU A 23 -9.36 10.20 -15.32
N LEU A 24 -8.61 9.58 -16.24
CA LEU A 24 -7.34 10.13 -16.74
C LEU A 24 -7.51 11.48 -17.43
N ASN A 25 -8.56 11.62 -18.25
CA ASN A 25 -8.84 12.86 -18.97
C ASN A 25 -9.24 13.98 -18.01
N HIS A 26 -10.07 13.67 -17.02
CA HIS A 26 -10.45 14.62 -15.97
C HIS A 26 -9.24 15.07 -15.15
N GLU A 27 -8.37 14.13 -14.78
CA GLU A 27 -7.13 14.44 -14.06
C GLU A 27 -6.20 15.36 -14.88
N ALA A 28 -6.00 15.06 -16.17
CA ALA A 28 -5.19 15.89 -17.05
C ALA A 28 -5.77 17.31 -17.21
N GLU A 29 -7.10 17.44 -17.30
CA GLU A 29 -7.79 18.72 -17.35
C GLU A 29 -7.60 19.52 -16.05
N SER A 30 -7.82 18.89 -14.90
CA SER A 30 -7.62 19.52 -13.59
C SER A 30 -6.17 19.94 -13.35
N ILE A 31 -5.20 19.10 -13.70
CA ILE A 31 -3.78 19.47 -13.65
C ILE A 31 -3.54 20.72 -14.49
N ASN A 32 -4.01 20.73 -15.75
CA ASN A 32 -3.82 21.86 -16.65
C ASN A 32 -4.47 23.14 -16.12
N ASN A 33 -5.67 23.06 -15.51
CA ASN A 33 -6.33 24.19 -14.86
C ASN A 33 -5.48 24.75 -13.71
N CYS A 34 -4.95 23.88 -12.85
CA CYS A 34 -4.16 24.29 -11.69
C CYS A 34 -2.77 24.85 -12.02
N VAL A 35 -2.18 24.48 -13.17
CA VAL A 35 -0.89 25.05 -13.63
C VAL A 35 -1.03 26.16 -14.66
N LYS A 36 -2.26 26.48 -15.10
CA LYS A 36 -2.52 27.44 -16.17
C LYS A 36 -1.88 28.81 -15.93
N ASN A 37 -1.94 29.29 -14.68
CA ASN A 37 -1.38 30.58 -14.28
C ASN A 37 0.16 30.58 -14.14
N TYR A 38 0.79 29.40 -14.27
CA TYR A 38 2.24 29.20 -14.16
C TYR A 38 2.87 28.75 -15.49
N GLY A 39 2.25 29.12 -16.62
CA GLY A 39 2.74 28.76 -17.96
C GLY A 39 2.08 27.52 -18.57
N GLY A 40 1.12 26.91 -17.87
CA GLY A 40 0.37 25.76 -18.37
C GLY A 40 1.16 24.44 -18.31
N LEU A 41 0.56 23.39 -18.85
CA LEU A 41 1.17 22.06 -18.90
C LEU A 41 2.24 22.00 -20.00
N THR A 42 3.47 22.33 -19.64
CA THR A 42 4.67 22.23 -20.49
C THR A 42 5.49 20.99 -20.13
N PRO A 43 6.48 20.57 -20.95
CA PRO A 43 7.39 19.50 -20.58
C PRO A 43 8.12 19.73 -19.25
N GLU A 44 8.53 20.96 -18.96
CA GLU A 44 9.19 21.34 -17.69
C GLU A 44 8.22 21.20 -16.51
N THR A 45 7.01 21.75 -16.61
CA THR A 45 5.99 21.63 -15.56
C THR A 45 5.62 20.16 -15.33
N SER A 46 5.49 19.38 -16.39
CA SER A 46 5.22 17.93 -16.32
C SER A 46 6.35 17.17 -15.64
N GLU A 47 7.60 17.47 -15.94
CA GLU A 47 8.77 16.87 -15.29
C GLU A 47 8.75 17.14 -13.78
N ARG A 48 8.49 18.39 -13.37
CA ARG A 48 8.41 18.76 -11.95
C ARG A 48 7.29 18.01 -11.24
N LEU A 49 6.09 17.97 -11.82
CA LEU A 49 4.94 17.23 -11.28
C LEU A 49 5.23 15.73 -11.16
N SER A 50 5.95 15.13 -12.11
CA SER A 50 6.29 13.71 -12.08
C SER A 50 7.13 13.30 -10.87
N ARG A 51 7.89 14.24 -10.30
CA ARG A 51 8.72 14.07 -9.11
C ARG A 51 8.13 14.72 -7.86
N PHE A 52 6.81 14.92 -7.81
CA PHE A 52 6.12 15.56 -6.68
C PHE A 52 6.54 15.00 -5.31
N LYS A 53 6.71 13.67 -5.19
CA LYS A 53 7.10 13.00 -3.93
C LYS A 53 8.54 13.32 -3.51
N GLU A 54 9.38 13.82 -4.42
CA GLU A 54 10.77 14.18 -4.16
C GLU A 54 10.93 15.65 -3.74
N TRP A 55 9.86 16.45 -3.86
CA TRP A 55 9.87 17.84 -3.42
C TRP A 55 10.20 17.92 -1.92
N SER A 56 10.81 19.03 -1.51
CA SER A 56 11.13 19.22 -0.10
C SER A 56 9.86 19.50 0.70
N GLU A 57 9.78 19.03 1.95
CA GLU A 57 8.55 19.14 2.76
C GLU A 57 8.04 20.56 2.99
N GLY A 58 8.90 21.58 2.87
CA GLY A 58 8.56 22.99 3.09
C GLY A 58 8.48 23.83 1.84
N TYR A 59 8.68 23.26 0.65
CA TYR A 59 8.71 24.01 -0.59
C TYR A 59 7.93 23.29 -1.68
N GLU A 60 6.83 23.92 -2.08
CA GLU A 60 6.04 23.52 -3.23
C GLU A 60 6.63 24.18 -4.48
N GLU A 61 7.14 23.37 -5.41
CA GLU A 61 7.82 23.89 -6.58
C GLU A 61 6.87 24.73 -7.46
N ILE A 62 5.63 24.26 -7.67
CA ILE A 62 4.60 24.99 -8.41
C ILE A 62 3.65 25.63 -7.40
N PRO A 63 3.64 26.97 -7.26
CA PRO A 63 2.93 27.61 -6.15
C PRO A 63 1.43 27.26 -6.10
N CYS A 64 0.94 26.82 -4.94
CA CYS A 64 -0.47 26.51 -4.69
C CYS A 64 -1.07 25.41 -5.59
N PHE A 65 -0.25 24.65 -6.32
CA PHE A 65 -0.72 23.58 -7.19
C PHE A 65 -1.53 22.54 -6.42
N THR A 66 -0.99 22.07 -5.29
CA THR A 66 -1.55 21.00 -4.47
C THR A 66 -2.93 21.36 -3.93
N GLN A 67 -3.10 22.58 -3.43
CA GLN A 67 -4.41 23.04 -2.95
C GLN A 67 -5.46 23.05 -4.06
N CYS A 68 -5.10 23.55 -5.25
CA CYS A 68 -5.98 23.57 -6.40
C CYS A 68 -6.35 22.14 -6.83
N TYR A 69 -5.33 21.31 -7.07
CA TYR A 69 -5.50 19.94 -7.54
C TYR A 69 -6.33 19.11 -6.56
N LEU A 70 -6.09 19.25 -5.25
CA LEU A 70 -6.87 18.56 -4.25
C LEU A 70 -8.34 18.96 -4.23
N ASN A 71 -8.61 20.26 -4.33
CA ASN A 71 -9.98 20.78 -4.31
C ASN A 71 -10.76 20.42 -5.58
N GLU A 72 -10.09 20.23 -6.71
CA GLU A 72 -10.74 19.77 -7.95
C GLU A 72 -10.96 18.26 -7.99
N MET A 73 -10.02 17.46 -7.45
CA MET A 73 -9.97 16.02 -7.69
C MET A 73 -10.50 15.15 -6.55
N PHE A 74 -10.48 15.62 -5.30
CA PHE A 74 -10.70 14.74 -4.16
C PHE A 74 -11.70 15.28 -3.15
N GLU A 75 -12.76 14.52 -2.92
CA GLU A 75 -13.77 14.80 -1.89
C GLU A 75 -13.22 14.80 -0.46
N PHE A 76 -12.02 14.26 -0.24
CA PHE A 76 -11.38 14.27 1.08
C PHE A 76 -10.75 15.62 1.44
N TYR A 77 -10.77 16.61 0.56
CA TYR A 77 -10.19 17.92 0.79
C TYR A 77 -11.13 19.04 0.29
N ASP A 78 -11.24 20.10 1.09
CA ASP A 78 -11.96 21.31 0.72
C ASP A 78 -11.18 22.55 1.19
N ILE A 79 -11.20 23.64 0.43
CA ILE A 79 -10.43 24.86 0.76
C ILE A 79 -10.88 25.47 2.10
N GLN A 80 -12.15 25.37 2.47
CA GLN A 80 -12.67 25.97 3.70
C GLN A 80 -12.43 25.07 4.92
N THR A 81 -12.55 23.76 4.76
CA THR A 81 -12.53 22.81 5.88
C THR A 81 -11.26 21.97 5.97
N GLY A 82 -10.41 22.00 4.95
CA GLY A 82 -9.16 21.25 4.89
C GLY A 82 -9.39 19.76 4.63
N PHE A 83 -8.56 18.90 5.24
CA PHE A 83 -8.63 17.46 5.05
C PHE A 83 -9.74 16.82 5.90
N ASN A 84 -10.63 16.08 5.27
CA ASN A 84 -11.64 15.26 5.93
C ASN A 84 -11.04 13.92 6.37
N ARG A 85 -11.07 13.62 7.68
CA ARG A 85 -10.55 12.37 8.25
C ARG A 85 -11.09 11.12 7.54
N THR A 86 -12.41 11.02 7.38
CA THR A 86 -13.05 9.83 6.80
C THR A 86 -12.62 9.61 5.35
N GLY A 87 -12.57 10.69 4.56
CA GLY A 87 -12.10 10.65 3.18
C GLY A 87 -10.63 10.24 3.07
N VAL A 88 -9.76 10.82 3.90
CA VAL A 88 -8.32 10.49 3.91
C VAL A 88 -8.10 9.03 4.32
N ILE A 89 -8.78 8.54 5.36
CA ILE A 89 -8.70 7.14 5.78
C ILE A 89 -9.19 6.20 4.67
N LYS A 90 -10.25 6.57 3.95
CA LYS A 90 -10.75 5.78 2.82
C LYS A 90 -9.74 5.70 1.68
N ALA A 91 -9.03 6.79 1.39
CA ALA A 91 -8.05 6.86 0.29
C ALA A 91 -6.70 6.23 0.65
N PHE A 92 -6.15 6.52 1.83
CA PHE A 92 -4.77 6.18 2.21
C PHE A 92 -4.66 5.15 3.35
N GLY A 93 -5.77 4.83 4.00
CA GLY A 93 -5.80 3.95 5.17
C GLY A 93 -5.56 4.68 6.49
N GLU A 94 -6.07 4.09 7.58
CA GLU A 94 -5.96 4.63 8.94
C GLU A 94 -4.52 4.79 9.44
N PRO A 95 -3.58 3.85 9.18
CA PRO A 95 -2.19 4.04 9.58
C PRO A 95 -1.59 5.32 9.00
N VAL A 96 -1.75 5.54 7.69
CA VAL A 96 -1.20 6.72 6.99
C VAL A 96 -1.82 8.00 7.53
N TYR A 97 -3.14 8.01 7.73
CA TYR A 97 -3.81 9.13 8.39
C TYR A 97 -3.22 9.42 9.78
N ASN A 98 -3.03 8.41 10.62
CA ASN A 98 -2.50 8.59 11.97
C ASN A 98 -1.07 9.15 11.95
N ALA A 99 -0.22 8.66 11.04
CA ALA A 99 1.15 9.17 10.88
C ALA A 99 1.18 10.63 10.41
N CYS A 100 0.26 11.03 9.53
CA CYS A 100 0.19 12.38 8.97
C CYS A 100 -0.73 13.33 9.74
N SER A 101 -1.52 12.87 10.72
CA SER A 101 -2.56 13.65 11.39
C SER A 101 -2.12 15.05 11.87
N PRO A 102 -0.92 15.22 12.47
CA PRO A 102 -0.47 16.56 12.89
C PRO A 102 -0.30 17.56 11.73
N LYS A 103 -0.07 17.08 10.51
CA LYS A 103 0.07 17.88 9.28
C LYS A 103 -1.24 18.07 8.51
N LEU A 104 -2.28 17.27 8.83
CA LEU A 104 -3.60 17.32 8.18
C LEU A 104 -4.61 18.19 8.92
N GLN A 105 -4.35 18.47 10.20
CA GLN A 105 -5.20 19.33 11.01
C GLN A 105 -4.92 20.80 10.69
N LEU A 106 -5.99 21.59 10.62
CA LEU A 106 -5.85 23.03 10.44
C LEU A 106 -4.99 23.63 11.57
N PRO A 107 -4.08 24.57 11.24
CA PRO A 107 -3.33 25.29 12.25
C PRO A 107 -4.26 25.99 13.24
N TRP A 108 -3.85 26.07 14.50
CA TRP A 108 -4.64 26.70 15.53
C TRP A 108 -5.01 28.15 15.17
N GLY A 109 -6.29 28.49 15.29
CA GLY A 109 -6.82 29.81 14.94
C GLY A 109 -7.06 30.05 13.44
N SER A 110 -6.78 29.07 12.57
CA SER A 110 -7.11 29.14 11.14
C SER A 110 -8.54 28.64 10.90
N SER A 111 -9.31 29.40 10.12
CA SER A 111 -10.67 29.03 9.72
C SER A 111 -10.75 28.33 8.36
N SER A 112 -9.65 28.31 7.61
CA SER A 112 -9.57 27.72 6.27
C SER A 112 -8.19 27.16 5.96
N SER A 113 -8.14 26.28 4.95
CA SER A 113 -6.91 25.67 4.48
C SER A 113 -6.09 26.64 3.62
N SER A 114 -4.78 26.70 3.84
CA SER A 114 -3.84 27.44 3.01
C SER A 114 -3.13 26.53 2.01
N CYS A 115 -2.47 27.09 0.99
CA CYS A 115 -1.63 26.33 0.06
C CYS A 115 -0.57 25.50 0.80
N THR A 116 0.07 26.10 1.81
CA THR A 116 1.08 25.41 2.63
C THR A 116 0.48 24.25 3.42
N HIS A 117 -0.71 24.43 4.02
CA HIS A 117 -1.39 23.35 4.73
C HIS A 117 -1.74 22.19 3.79
N ALA A 118 -2.31 22.50 2.61
CA ALA A 118 -2.63 21.50 1.59
C ALA A 118 -1.38 20.73 1.13
N PHE A 119 -0.31 21.46 0.79
CA PHE A 119 0.95 20.87 0.33
C PHE A 119 1.57 19.98 1.40
N VAL A 120 1.80 20.49 2.61
CA VAL A 120 2.46 19.75 3.70
C VAL A 120 1.65 18.50 4.08
N GLY A 121 0.32 18.61 4.13
CA GLY A 121 -0.57 17.49 4.43
C GLY A 121 -0.53 16.41 3.36
N PHE A 122 -0.75 16.77 2.09
CA PHE A 122 -0.80 15.82 0.99
C PHE A 122 0.56 15.20 0.67
N HIS A 123 1.63 15.98 0.78
CA HIS A 123 2.98 15.50 0.61
C HIS A 123 3.35 14.45 1.68
N CYS A 124 2.86 14.62 2.92
CA CYS A 124 2.96 13.55 3.92
C CYS A 124 2.22 12.29 3.48
N LEU A 125 0.95 12.41 3.05
CA LEU A 125 0.12 11.28 2.63
C LEU A 125 0.78 10.46 1.51
N THR A 126 1.20 11.14 0.44
CA THR A 126 1.78 10.51 -0.74
C THR A 126 3.17 9.89 -0.50
N LYS A 127 3.94 10.43 0.45
CA LYS A 127 5.18 9.81 0.95
C LYS A 127 4.92 8.58 1.82
N MET A 128 3.87 8.61 2.63
CA MET A 128 3.56 7.55 3.60
C MET A 128 2.76 6.38 3.00
N GLU A 129 1.95 6.62 1.96
CA GLU A 129 1.09 5.60 1.32
C GLU A 129 1.84 4.34 0.92
N GLY A 130 3.02 4.51 0.32
CA GLY A 130 3.88 3.40 -0.12
C GLY A 130 4.90 2.94 0.90
N HIS A 131 4.99 3.60 2.06
CA HIS A 131 6.05 3.37 3.02
C HIS A 131 5.86 1.99 3.70
N PRO A 132 6.86 1.10 3.72
CA PRO A 132 6.69 -0.28 4.18
C PRO A 132 6.12 -0.43 5.60
N PHE A 133 6.47 0.47 6.52
CA PHE A 133 5.95 0.43 7.89
C PHE A 133 4.44 0.69 7.92
N MET A 134 3.96 1.54 7.03
CA MET A 134 2.53 1.85 6.90
C MET A 134 1.80 0.68 6.25
N LEU A 135 2.42 0.04 5.26
CA LEU A 135 1.92 -1.19 4.66
C LEU A 135 1.78 -2.32 5.70
N ILE A 136 2.79 -2.52 6.56
CA ILE A 136 2.73 -3.50 7.66
C ILE A 136 1.61 -3.15 8.64
N GLU A 137 1.50 -1.88 9.04
CA GLU A 137 0.44 -1.44 9.95
C GLU A 137 -0.95 -1.64 9.37
N GLY A 138 -1.13 -1.46 8.06
CA GLY A 138 -2.40 -1.67 7.36
C GLY A 138 -2.86 -3.13 7.28
N MET A 139 -2.00 -4.11 7.58
CA MET A 139 -2.37 -5.52 7.49
C MET A 139 -3.33 -5.91 8.63
N THR A 140 -4.61 -6.07 8.32
CA THR A 140 -5.67 -6.37 9.31
C THR A 140 -5.65 -7.82 9.81
N ASN A 141 -5.06 -8.74 9.04
CA ASN A 141 -5.01 -10.17 9.37
C ASN A 141 -3.82 -10.57 10.26
N LEU A 142 -2.99 -9.61 10.67
CA LEU A 142 -1.81 -9.87 11.49
C LEU A 142 -2.02 -9.42 12.93
N ALA A 143 -1.54 -10.23 13.88
CA ALA A 143 -1.47 -9.84 15.28
C ALA A 143 -0.43 -8.71 15.47
N PRO A 144 -0.58 -7.84 16.49
CA PRO A 144 0.38 -6.76 16.75
C PRO A 144 1.83 -7.22 16.86
N ILE A 145 2.08 -8.33 17.56
CA ILE A 145 3.43 -8.90 17.70
C ILE A 145 4.05 -9.34 16.36
N ALA A 146 3.23 -9.72 15.38
CA ALA A 146 3.73 -10.04 14.04
C ALA A 146 4.13 -8.78 13.28
N LYS A 147 3.34 -7.70 13.38
CA LYS A 147 3.66 -6.41 12.79
C LYS A 147 4.97 -5.86 13.37
N GLU A 148 5.14 -5.93 14.69
CA GLU A 148 6.39 -5.55 15.36
C GLU A 148 7.58 -6.38 14.87
N ALA A 149 7.45 -7.72 14.80
CA ALA A 149 8.51 -8.58 14.29
C ALA A 149 8.89 -8.27 12.84
N MET A 150 7.91 -7.96 11.99
CA MET A 150 8.14 -7.55 10.60
C MET A 150 8.87 -6.20 10.53
N LYS A 151 8.45 -5.21 11.32
CA LYS A 151 9.10 -3.90 11.39
C LYS A 151 10.54 -4.00 11.86
N ASP A 152 10.80 -4.71 12.95
CA ASP A 152 12.15 -4.96 13.45
C ASP A 152 13.06 -5.56 12.38
N CYS A 153 12.55 -6.56 11.65
CA CYS A 153 13.30 -7.21 10.59
C CYS A 153 13.55 -6.28 9.41
N LEU A 154 12.61 -5.39 9.11
CA LEU A 154 12.76 -4.42 8.03
C LEU A 154 13.76 -3.32 8.39
N GLN A 155 13.86 -2.92 9.66
CA GLN A 155 14.88 -1.98 10.13
C GLN A 155 16.32 -2.48 9.90
N ALA A 156 16.52 -3.80 9.83
CA ALA A 156 17.81 -4.40 9.55
C ALA A 156 18.12 -4.53 8.04
N VAL A 157 17.19 -4.15 7.17
CA VAL A 157 17.31 -4.19 5.71
C VAL A 157 17.80 -2.83 5.21
N ASP A 158 18.64 -2.84 4.18
CA ASP A 158 19.08 -1.62 3.48
C ASP A 158 17.88 -0.81 3.00
N LEU A 159 17.90 0.50 3.22
CA LEU A 159 16.83 1.42 2.81
C LEU A 159 16.52 1.33 1.31
N GLN A 160 17.50 1.03 0.46
CA GLN A 160 17.28 0.88 -0.99
C GLN A 160 16.40 -0.32 -1.36
N GLU A 161 16.29 -1.29 -0.46
CA GLU A 161 15.49 -2.51 -0.65
C GLU A 161 14.04 -2.33 -0.14
N TRP A 162 13.75 -1.23 0.57
CA TRP A 162 12.44 -1.00 1.20
C TRP A 162 11.30 -0.90 0.18
N ASP A 163 11.56 -0.31 -0.98
CA ASP A 163 10.55 -0.20 -2.05
C ASP A 163 10.07 -1.56 -2.57
N ARG A 164 10.91 -2.61 -2.42
CA ARG A 164 10.55 -3.98 -2.80
C ARG A 164 9.53 -4.61 -1.85
N PHE A 165 9.26 -4.01 -0.70
CA PHE A 165 8.32 -4.54 0.28
C PHE A 165 6.90 -4.71 -0.29
N GLN A 166 6.46 -3.77 -1.14
CA GLN A 166 5.13 -3.82 -1.78
C GLN A 166 4.90 -5.11 -2.57
N ALA A 167 5.96 -5.68 -3.15
CA ALA A 167 5.87 -6.90 -3.93
C ALA A 167 5.41 -8.12 -3.11
N PHE A 168 5.57 -8.12 -1.77
CA PHE A 168 5.09 -9.23 -0.93
C PHE A 168 3.57 -9.44 -1.01
N ALA A 169 2.78 -8.41 -1.32
CA ALA A 169 1.33 -8.53 -1.46
C ALA A 169 0.91 -9.51 -2.58
N GLY A 170 1.75 -9.66 -3.61
CA GLY A 170 1.51 -10.58 -4.73
C GLY A 170 2.01 -12.01 -4.51
N PHE A 171 2.60 -12.32 -3.35
CA PHE A 171 3.26 -13.61 -3.08
C PHE A 171 4.17 -14.10 -4.23
N PRO A 172 5.15 -13.30 -4.68
CA PRO A 172 6.00 -13.64 -5.82
C PRO A 172 6.79 -14.92 -5.58
N VAL A 173 7.24 -15.58 -6.65
CA VAL A 173 7.95 -16.87 -6.55
C VAL A 173 9.28 -16.73 -5.78
N SER A 174 9.95 -15.58 -5.93
CA SER A 174 11.16 -15.20 -5.21
C SER A 174 10.84 -14.19 -4.13
N GLU A 175 11.54 -14.32 -3.00
CA GLU A 175 11.43 -13.38 -1.89
C GLU A 175 11.95 -11.99 -2.34
N PRO A 176 11.12 -10.92 -2.29
CA PRO A 176 11.52 -9.59 -2.74
C PRO A 176 12.69 -8.98 -1.96
N ILE A 177 12.68 -9.16 -0.64
CA ILE A 177 13.74 -8.69 0.27
C ILE A 177 14.46 -9.92 0.82
N PRO A 178 15.76 -10.11 0.54
CA PRO A 178 16.48 -11.32 0.93
C PRO A 178 16.35 -11.66 2.42
N CYS A 179 15.91 -12.88 2.74
CA CYS A 179 15.81 -13.43 4.10
C CYS A 179 14.85 -12.72 5.07
N PHE A 180 14.06 -11.74 4.62
CA PHE A 180 13.12 -10.99 5.45
C PHE A 180 12.07 -11.90 6.12
N THR A 181 11.53 -12.84 5.35
CA THR A 181 10.51 -13.82 5.79
C THR A 181 11.05 -14.72 6.86
N ARG A 182 12.28 -15.20 6.71
CA ARG A 182 12.92 -15.99 7.76
C ARG A 182 13.05 -15.17 9.04
N CYS A 183 13.49 -13.91 8.94
CA CYS A 183 13.72 -13.07 10.11
C CYS A 183 12.46 -12.97 11.00
N PHE A 184 11.31 -12.59 10.44
CA PHE A 184 10.12 -12.41 11.27
C PHE A 184 9.52 -13.76 11.73
N LEU A 185 9.64 -14.83 10.92
CA LEU A 185 9.20 -16.16 11.33
C LEU A 185 10.04 -16.73 12.47
N ASP A 186 11.34 -16.48 12.48
CA ASP A 186 12.26 -16.86 13.56
C ASP A 186 11.97 -16.04 14.83
N LYS A 187 11.78 -14.72 14.74
CA LYS A 187 11.36 -13.86 15.88
C LYS A 187 10.05 -14.31 16.50
N LEU A 188 9.09 -14.73 15.68
CA LEU A 188 7.81 -15.27 16.14
C LEU A 188 7.90 -16.72 16.62
N GLY A 189 9.05 -17.39 16.49
CA GLY A 189 9.22 -18.78 16.89
C GLY A 189 8.27 -19.73 16.17
N LEU A 190 7.97 -19.47 14.90
CA LEU A 190 6.98 -20.20 14.10
C LEU A 190 7.53 -21.47 13.46
N PHE A 191 8.85 -21.61 13.44
CA PHE A 191 9.52 -22.85 13.06
C PHE A 191 10.30 -23.41 14.23
N ASP A 192 10.00 -24.66 14.60
CA ASP A 192 10.73 -25.36 15.64
C ASP A 192 12.00 -25.99 15.04
N GLN A 193 13.16 -25.43 15.36
CA GLN A 193 14.44 -25.90 14.82
C GLN A 193 14.79 -27.33 15.24
N LYS A 194 14.36 -27.77 16.43
CA LYS A 194 14.68 -29.10 16.98
C LYS A 194 13.89 -30.18 16.25
N THR A 195 12.58 -29.98 16.10
CA THR A 195 11.69 -30.94 15.45
C THR A 195 11.56 -30.73 13.95
N ARG A 196 12.09 -29.62 13.42
CA ARG A 196 12.01 -29.18 12.02
C ARG A 196 10.56 -29.05 11.52
N ARG A 197 9.67 -28.60 12.41
CA ARG A 197 8.22 -28.49 12.15
C ARG A 197 7.73 -27.05 12.27
N TRP A 198 6.77 -26.70 11.41
CA TRP A 198 6.03 -25.44 11.50
C TRP A 198 5.00 -25.50 12.61
N ARG A 199 4.91 -24.42 13.40
CA ARG A 199 3.87 -24.22 14.42
C ARG A 199 2.64 -23.60 13.77
N VAL A 200 1.96 -24.39 12.95
CA VAL A 200 0.80 -23.95 12.16
C VAL A 200 -0.26 -23.22 13.00
N PRO A 201 -0.65 -23.69 14.21
CA PRO A 201 -1.60 -22.95 15.05
C PRO A 201 -1.12 -21.54 15.41
N ALA A 202 0.18 -21.36 15.66
CA ALA A 202 0.74 -20.04 15.95
C ALA A 202 0.81 -19.18 14.68
N MET A 203 1.01 -19.78 13.50
CA MET A 203 0.95 -19.06 12.22
C MET A 203 -0.46 -18.53 11.97
N GLN A 204 -1.49 -19.31 12.28
CA GLN A 204 -2.89 -18.90 12.15
C GLN A 204 -3.21 -17.72 13.07
N GLN A 205 -2.83 -17.85 14.35
CA GLN A 205 -3.11 -16.83 15.36
C GLN A 205 -2.35 -15.51 15.11
N ARG A 206 -1.11 -15.59 14.61
CA ARG A 206 -0.23 -14.41 14.53
C ARG A 206 -0.15 -13.80 13.13
N LEU A 207 -0.24 -14.63 12.08
CA LEU A 207 -0.06 -14.23 10.70
C LEU A 207 -1.32 -14.36 9.84
N GLY A 208 -2.46 -14.74 10.42
CA GLY A 208 -3.71 -14.88 9.67
C GLY A 208 -3.66 -15.97 8.59
N VAL A 209 -2.73 -16.91 8.73
CA VAL A 209 -2.65 -18.09 7.86
C VAL A 209 -3.96 -18.88 8.01
N PRO A 210 -4.56 -19.41 6.93
CA PRO A 210 -5.86 -20.09 6.99
C PRO A 210 -5.93 -21.27 8.00
N ALA A 211 -7.13 -21.54 8.52
CA ALA A 211 -7.32 -22.59 9.55
C ALA A 211 -6.98 -24.00 9.04
N GLU A 212 -7.36 -24.33 7.80
CA GLU A 212 -6.96 -25.54 7.09
C GLU A 212 -7.09 -25.31 5.58
N GLY A 213 -6.26 -25.97 4.79
CA GLY A 213 -6.36 -25.97 3.33
C GLY A 213 -5.74 -27.23 2.72
N SER A 214 -6.28 -27.68 1.58
CA SER A 214 -5.79 -28.85 0.84
C SER A 214 -4.25 -28.91 0.65
N PRO A 215 -3.51 -27.78 0.48
CA PRO A 215 -2.07 -27.80 0.30
C PRO A 215 -1.21 -27.97 1.57
N TYR A 216 -1.76 -27.83 2.79
CA TYR A 216 -0.97 -27.74 4.03
C TYR A 216 -0.01 -28.92 4.21
N GLY A 217 -0.50 -30.12 3.88
CA GLY A 217 0.26 -31.37 3.98
C GLY A 217 1.50 -31.43 3.07
N GLN A 218 1.60 -30.57 2.06
CA GLN A 218 2.74 -30.55 1.13
C GLN A 218 3.66 -29.35 1.32
N CYS A 219 3.22 -28.29 2.02
CA CYS A 219 3.99 -27.06 2.14
C CYS A 219 5.40 -27.28 2.71
N HIS A 220 5.54 -28.12 3.74
CA HIS A 220 6.84 -28.46 4.34
C HIS A 220 7.84 -29.15 3.40
N ARG A 221 7.39 -29.65 2.24
CA ARG A 221 8.22 -30.34 1.24
C ARG A 221 8.91 -29.37 0.28
N HIS A 222 8.42 -28.14 0.13
CA HIS A 222 9.06 -27.16 -0.75
C HIS A 222 10.45 -26.80 -0.24
N ARG A 223 11.47 -26.86 -1.10
CA ARG A 223 12.85 -26.49 -0.77
C ARG A 223 13.35 -25.38 -1.68
N GLY A 224 14.18 -24.51 -1.11
CA GLY A 224 14.93 -23.48 -1.82
C GLY A 224 16.40 -23.86 -1.94
N ARG A 225 17.19 -23.03 -2.63
CA ARG A 225 18.65 -23.20 -2.71
C ARG A 225 19.35 -22.94 -1.37
N ASN A 226 18.70 -22.17 -0.49
CA ASN A 226 19.18 -21.87 0.85
C ASN A 226 18.02 -21.87 1.86
N ILE A 227 18.34 -21.65 3.13
CA ILE A 227 17.35 -21.67 4.21
C ILE A 227 16.29 -20.56 4.08
N CYS A 228 16.67 -19.35 3.65
CA CYS A 228 15.74 -18.24 3.48
C CYS A 228 14.71 -18.52 2.39
N GLN A 229 15.17 -18.97 1.22
CA GLN A 229 14.29 -19.40 0.13
C GLN A 229 13.39 -20.56 0.54
N THR A 230 13.89 -21.47 1.39
CA THR A 230 13.08 -22.57 1.92
C THR A 230 11.97 -22.01 2.81
N TYR A 231 12.29 -21.12 3.75
CA TYR A 231 11.29 -20.51 4.64
C TYR A 231 10.23 -19.75 3.85
N TYR A 232 10.67 -18.92 2.91
CA TYR A 232 9.78 -18.15 2.06
C TYR A 232 8.80 -19.04 1.29
N LYS A 233 9.31 -20.04 0.54
CA LYS A 233 8.45 -20.95 -0.23
C LYS A 233 7.46 -21.72 0.64
N GLN A 234 7.89 -22.17 1.81
CA GLN A 234 7.04 -22.94 2.72
C GLN A 234 5.97 -22.06 3.35
N PHE A 235 6.35 -20.87 3.85
CA PHE A 235 5.44 -19.90 4.41
C PHE A 235 4.40 -19.43 3.39
N THR A 236 4.82 -19.05 2.18
CA THR A 236 3.93 -18.63 1.10
C THR A 236 2.93 -19.73 0.74
N CYS A 237 3.36 -21.00 0.71
CA CYS A 237 2.43 -22.12 0.52
C CYS A 237 1.35 -22.19 1.61
N TYR A 238 1.71 -21.99 2.89
CA TYR A 238 0.72 -21.95 3.98
C TYR A 238 -0.20 -20.72 3.88
N ALA A 239 0.35 -19.54 3.61
CA ALA A 239 -0.40 -18.29 3.52
C ALA A 239 -1.39 -18.28 2.35
N MET A 240 -1.03 -18.89 1.22
CA MET A 240 -1.87 -18.98 0.02
C MET A 240 -2.83 -20.17 0.00
N ALA A 241 -2.73 -21.09 0.97
CA ALA A 241 -3.52 -22.29 0.94
C ALA A 241 -5.00 -21.98 1.17
N LYS A 242 -5.83 -22.22 0.15
CA LYS A 242 -7.27 -21.98 0.22
C LYS A 242 -7.93 -22.98 1.17
N LYS A 243 -8.89 -22.48 1.95
CA LYS A 243 -9.88 -23.33 2.62
C LYS A 243 -10.61 -24.14 1.54
N ASN A 244 -10.73 -25.45 1.71
CA ASN A 244 -11.64 -26.23 0.87
C ASN A 244 -13.06 -25.82 1.26
N GLU A 245 -13.61 -24.82 0.57
CA GLU A 245 -15.05 -24.65 0.50
C GLU A 245 -15.53 -25.58 -0.60
N ASN A 246 -15.84 -26.82 -0.24
CA ASN A 246 -16.80 -27.65 -0.98
C ASN A 246 -17.18 -28.91 -0.20
N VAL A 247 -18.49 -29.15 -0.25
CA VAL A 247 -19.28 -30.36 0.05
C VAL A 247 -19.72 -30.55 1.50
N SER A 248 -20.82 -29.87 1.83
CA SER A 248 -21.99 -30.50 2.44
C SER A 248 -23.25 -29.78 1.96
#